data_AF-A0A2W2AQ78-F1
#
_entry.id   AF-A0A2W2AQ78-F1
#
_cell.length_a   1.000
_cell.length_b   1.000
_cell.length_c   1.000
_cell.angle_alpha   90.00
_cell.angle_beta   90.00
_cell.angle_gamma   90.00
#
_symmetry.space_group_name_H-M   'P 1'
#
loop_
_entity.id
_entity.type
_entity.pdbx_description
1 polymer ?
#
loop_
_entity_poly.entity_id
_entity_poly.type
_entity_poly.pdbx_seq_one_letter_code
_entity_poly.pdbx_strand_id
1 'polypeptide(L)'
;MIDYFTANSWSFHVERVGRTYYLDGFTNDGWRIEYLVQQSGHYSLTVYSDLFWTNDADALSEAVGGRAGGRHPAYSRPGEYPDPPTWDSPIISPPKI
;
A
#
# COMPACT_ATOMS: atom_id res chain seq x y z
N MET A 1 20.57 8.39 -3.01
CA MET A 1 19.22 8.42 -2.40
C MET A 1 19.20 9.32 -1.18
N ILE A 2 20.05 9.08 -0.16
CA ILE A 2 20.19 9.98 1.00
C ILE A 2 20.39 11.44 0.56
N ASP A 3 21.37 11.71 -0.31
CA ASP A 3 21.62 13.07 -0.80
C ASP A 3 20.40 13.71 -1.48
N TYR A 4 19.58 12.90 -2.16
CA TYR A 4 18.36 13.37 -2.81
C TYR A 4 17.27 13.71 -1.79
N PHE A 5 17.10 12.90 -0.75
CA PHE A 5 16.19 13.21 0.36
C PHE A 5 16.65 14.46 1.12
N THR A 6 17.95 14.58 1.41
CA THR A 6 18.54 15.76 2.06
C THR A 6 18.32 17.02 1.21
N ALA A 7 18.57 16.96 -0.10
CA ALA A 7 18.38 18.11 -0.99
C ALA A 7 16.92 18.58 -1.05
N ASN A 8 15.95 17.68 -0.90
CA ASN A 8 14.53 18.00 -0.92
C ASN A 8 13.93 18.27 0.47
N SER A 9 14.76 18.27 1.54
CA SER A 9 14.28 18.40 2.93
C SER A 9 13.21 17.36 3.30
N TRP A 10 13.33 16.15 2.77
CA TRP A 10 12.47 15.03 3.06
C TRP A 10 13.01 14.24 4.25
N SER A 11 12.11 13.66 5.04
CA SER A 11 12.49 12.88 6.20
C SER A 11 12.92 11.48 5.77
N PHE A 12 13.92 10.94 6.46
CA PHE A 12 14.36 9.58 6.23
C PHE A 12 15.03 9.02 7.48
N HIS A 13 14.99 7.71 7.59
CA HIS A 13 15.71 6.92 8.56
C HIS A 13 16.65 5.98 7.82
N VAL A 14 17.89 5.86 8.30
CA VAL A 14 18.83 4.85 7.82
C VAL A 14 19.27 4.03 9.00
N GLU A 15 19.19 2.72 8.85
CA GLU A 15 19.75 1.78 9.81
C GLU A 15 20.50 0.67 9.11
N ARG A 16 21.30 -0.03 9.92
CA ARG A 16 21.99 -1.23 9.51
C ARG A 16 21.53 -2.38 10.39
N VAL A 17 20.78 -3.31 9.81
CA VAL A 17 20.34 -4.54 10.46
C VAL A 17 21.29 -5.66 10.04
N GLY A 18 22.25 -5.97 10.90
CA GLY A 18 23.31 -6.94 10.63
C GLY A 18 24.21 -6.54 9.44
N ARG A 19 24.05 -7.22 8.30
CA ARG A 19 24.81 -6.97 7.05
C ARG A 19 23.97 -6.24 5.99
N THR A 20 22.77 -5.84 6.34
CA THR A 20 21.84 -5.17 5.44
C THR A 20 21.73 -3.70 5.82
N TYR A 21 21.85 -2.83 4.84
CA TYR A 21 21.49 -1.42 4.99
C TYR A 21 20.04 -1.25 4.59
N TYR A 22 19.29 -0.54 5.43
CA TYR A 22 17.89 -0.24 5.22
C TYR A 22 17.71 1.28 5.29
N LEU A 23 17.06 1.83 4.28
CA LEU A 23 16.62 3.21 4.24
C LEU A 23 15.09 3.21 4.17
N ASP A 24 14.47 4.00 5.03
CA ASP A 24 13.03 4.27 5.02
C ASP A 24 12.84 5.78 4.91
N GLY A 25 12.29 6.24 3.79
CA GLY A 25 12.17 7.64 3.46
C GLY A 25 10.73 8.05 3.20
N PHE A 26 10.36 9.24 3.65
CA PHE A 26 9.04 9.84 3.42
C PHE A 26 9.19 11.15 2.68
N THR A 27 8.45 11.31 1.60
CA THR A 27 8.36 12.56 0.86
C THR A 27 7.21 13.40 1.41
N ASN A 28 7.30 14.72 1.26
CA ASN A 28 6.26 15.63 1.76
C ASN A 28 5.00 15.67 0.86
N ASP A 29 4.98 14.89 -0.23
CA ASP A 29 3.88 14.74 -1.18
C ASP A 29 3.21 13.35 -1.11
N GLY A 30 3.44 12.61 0.00
CA GLY A 30 2.71 11.39 0.32
C GLY A 30 3.26 10.13 -0.34
N TRP A 31 4.59 10.03 -0.46
CA TRP A 31 5.26 8.80 -0.86
C TRP A 31 6.18 8.31 0.25
N ARG A 32 6.19 6.99 0.44
CA ARG A 32 7.16 6.31 1.28
C ARG A 32 8.02 5.39 0.41
N ILE A 33 9.33 5.43 0.62
CA ILE A 33 10.30 4.64 -0.14
C ILE A 33 11.14 3.83 0.84
N GLU A 34 11.14 2.52 0.66
CA GLU A 34 12.01 1.60 1.39
C GLU A 34 13.09 1.08 0.44
N TYR A 35 14.35 1.20 0.83
CA TYR A 35 15.48 0.68 0.06
C TYR A 35 16.37 -0.21 0.91
N LEU A 36 16.55 -1.45 0.44
CA LEU A 36 17.31 -2.49 1.13
C LEU A 36 18.54 -2.84 0.30
N VAL A 37 19.72 -2.80 0.95
CA VAL A 37 21.00 -3.18 0.34
C VAL A 37 21.62 -4.31 1.12
N GLN A 38 21.65 -5.51 0.54
CA GLN A 38 22.26 -6.69 1.16
C GLN A 38 23.66 -6.96 0.59
N GLN A 39 24.58 -7.44 1.44
CA GLN A 39 25.93 -7.85 1.00
C GLN A 39 25.95 -9.00 -0.01
N SER A 40 24.88 -9.77 -0.11
CA SER A 40 24.71 -10.80 -1.14
C SER A 40 24.62 -10.24 -2.57
N GLY A 41 24.52 -8.91 -2.71
CA GLY A 41 24.24 -8.24 -3.99
C GLY A 41 22.75 -8.14 -4.31
N HIS A 42 21.87 -8.61 -3.41
CA HIS A 42 20.43 -8.46 -3.54
C HIS A 42 19.98 -7.10 -3.02
N TYR A 43 19.32 -6.33 -3.88
CA TYR A 43 18.81 -5.01 -3.58
C TYR A 43 17.31 -4.97 -3.87
N SER A 44 16.53 -4.37 -2.96
CA SER A 44 15.09 -4.19 -3.17
C SER A 44 14.71 -2.74 -2.94
N LEU A 45 13.82 -2.23 -3.79
CA LEU A 45 13.20 -0.92 -3.68
C LEU A 45 11.69 -1.13 -3.62
N THR A 46 11.05 -0.65 -2.56
CA THR A 46 9.60 -0.63 -2.42
C THR A 46 9.13 0.81 -2.39
N VAL A 47 8.05 1.11 -3.11
CA VAL A 47 7.47 2.45 -3.18
C VAL A 47 6.00 2.35 -2.80
N TYR A 48 5.59 3.09 -1.78
CA TYR A 48 4.22 3.22 -1.32
C TYR A 48 3.71 4.63 -1.62
N SER A 49 2.44 4.73 -2.00
CA SER A 49 1.73 6.00 -1.99
C SER A 49 0.85 6.04 -0.73
N ASP A 50 1.02 7.08 0.08
CA ASP A 50 0.16 7.38 1.23
C ASP A 50 -1.24 7.80 0.76
N LEU A 51 -1.36 8.33 -0.46
CA LEU A 51 -2.63 8.77 -1.06
C LEU A 51 -3.66 7.63 -1.27
N PHE A 52 -3.26 6.36 -1.19
CA PHE A 52 -4.20 5.23 -1.25
C PHE A 52 -4.66 4.71 0.11
N TRP A 53 -4.12 5.22 1.22
CA TRP A 53 -4.60 4.91 2.55
C TRP A 53 -5.38 6.12 3.07
N THR A 54 -6.71 6.00 2.98
CA THR A 54 -7.66 6.86 3.69
C THR A 54 -7.14 7.21 5.10
N ASN A 55 -7.35 8.44 5.55
CA ASN A 55 -7.11 8.83 6.94
C ASN A 55 -8.06 8.12 7.93
N ASP A 56 -9.02 7.35 7.39
CA ASP A 56 -10.02 6.59 8.10
C ASP A 56 -10.24 5.24 7.39
N ALA A 57 -9.43 4.25 7.76
CA ALA A 57 -9.46 2.89 7.22
C ALA A 57 -10.83 2.23 7.39
N ASP A 58 -11.48 2.49 8.52
CA ASP A 58 -12.79 1.96 8.86
C ASP A 58 -13.85 2.58 7.95
N ALA A 59 -13.84 3.91 7.77
CA ALA A 59 -14.76 4.59 6.85
C ALA A 59 -14.57 4.14 5.39
N LEU A 60 -13.34 3.90 4.93
CA LEU A 60 -13.13 3.34 3.58
C LEU A 60 -13.63 1.89 3.48
N SER A 61 -13.42 1.10 4.53
CA SER A 61 -13.94 -0.27 4.62
C SER A 61 -15.47 -0.26 4.58
N GLU A 62 -16.15 0.64 5.29
CA GLU A 62 -17.60 0.86 5.17
C GLU A 62 -18.02 1.29 3.77
N ALA A 63 -17.31 2.27 3.21
CA ALA A 63 -17.62 2.86 1.93
C ALA A 63 -17.45 1.88 0.76
N VAL A 64 -16.53 0.91 0.85
CA VAL A 64 -16.20 -0.01 -0.25
C VAL A 64 -16.56 -1.46 0.09
N GLY A 65 -16.12 -1.96 1.24
CA GLY A 65 -16.25 -3.35 1.66
C GLY A 65 -17.70 -3.81 1.79
N GLY A 66 -18.60 -2.91 2.18
CA GLY A 66 -20.02 -3.22 2.33
C GLY A 66 -20.80 -3.38 1.03
N ARG A 67 -20.22 -2.97 -0.11
CA ARG A 67 -20.88 -2.96 -1.42
C ARG A 67 -20.61 -4.23 -2.24
N ALA A 68 -19.57 -4.98 -1.87
CA ALA A 68 -19.26 -6.24 -2.54
C ALA A 68 -20.32 -7.29 -2.17
N GLY A 69 -20.96 -7.90 -3.18
CA GLY A 69 -21.98 -8.92 -2.95
C GLY A 69 -21.49 -10.24 -2.37
N GLY A 70 -20.18 -10.37 -2.11
CA GLY A 70 -19.57 -11.58 -1.55
C GLY A 70 -19.77 -12.85 -2.39
N ARG A 71 -20.32 -12.74 -3.61
CA ARG A 71 -20.50 -13.87 -4.52
C ARG A 71 -19.18 -14.17 -5.19
N HIS A 72 -18.38 -14.97 -4.51
CA HIS A 72 -17.20 -15.54 -5.09
C HIS A 72 -17.60 -16.77 -5.91
N PRO A 73 -17.05 -16.96 -7.12
CA PRO A 73 -17.25 -18.19 -7.84
C PRO A 73 -16.68 -19.35 -7.04
N ALA A 74 -17.31 -20.52 -7.11
CA ALA A 74 -16.81 -21.73 -6.45
C ALA A 74 -15.41 -22.15 -6.95
N TYR A 75 -15.04 -21.69 -8.15
CA TYR A 75 -13.74 -21.93 -8.77
C TYR A 75 -13.26 -20.65 -9.47
N SER A 76 -11.99 -20.28 -9.27
CA SER A 76 -11.35 -19.21 -10.03
C SER A 76 -10.93 -19.74 -11.41
N ARG A 77 -11.59 -19.29 -12.47
CA ARG A 77 -11.26 -19.65 -13.85
C ARG A 77 -10.52 -18.49 -14.54
N PRO A 78 -9.48 -18.75 -15.33
CA PRO A 78 -8.82 -17.70 -16.11
C PRO A 78 -9.83 -16.97 -17.02
N GLY A 79 -9.87 -15.64 -16.92
CA GLY A 79 -10.77 -14.81 -17.73
C GLY A 79 -12.18 -14.59 -17.16
N GLU A 80 -12.54 -15.26 -16.06
CA GLU A 80 -13.78 -14.97 -15.33
C GLU A 80 -13.47 -14.01 -14.17
N TYR A 81 -14.08 -12.82 -14.18
CA TYR A 81 -13.96 -11.83 -13.12
C TYR A 81 -15.36 -11.47 -12.60
N PRO A 82 -15.61 -11.48 -11.28
CA PRO A 82 -16.84 -10.91 -10.76
C PRO A 82 -16.85 -9.40 -11.04
N ASP A 83 -18.02 -8.86 -11.39
CA ASP A 83 -18.17 -7.42 -11.55
C ASP A 83 -17.95 -6.73 -10.19
N PRO A 84 -16.97 -5.83 -10.08
CA PRO A 84 -16.76 -5.08 -8.85
C PRO A 84 -17.94 -4.10 -8.64
N PRO A 85 -18.31 -3.81 -7.38
CA PRO A 85 -19.30 -2.79 -7.09
C PRO A 85 -18.82 -1.40 -7.56
N THR A 86 -19.78 -0.54 -7.93
CA THR A 86 -19.53 0.87 -8.23
C THR A 86 -19.70 1.74 -6.98
N TRP A 87 -19.23 3.00 -7.02
CA TRP A 87 -19.43 3.97 -5.95
C TRP A 87 -20.91 4.23 -5.61
N ASP A 88 -21.82 4.00 -6.55
CA ASP A 88 -23.27 4.16 -6.35
C ASP A 88 -23.97 2.85 -5.92
N SER A 89 -23.26 1.72 -5.91
CA SER A 89 -23.84 0.41 -5.54
C SER A 89 -24.24 0.41 -4.06
N PRO A 90 -25.45 -0.04 -3.68
CA PRO A 90 -25.89 0.02 -2.29
C PRO A 90 -24.98 -0.79 -1.36
N ILE A 91 -24.89 -0.38 -0.09
CA ILE A 91 -24.28 -1.21 0.96
C ILE A 91 -25.23 -2.37 1.26
N ILE A 92 -24.75 -3.60 1.05
CA ILE A 92 -25.55 -4.84 1.16
C ILE A 92 -25.01 -5.80 2.25
N SER A 93 -23.76 -5.65 2.64
CA SER A 93 -23.14 -6.42 3.72
C SER A 93 -22.18 -5.54 4.51
N PRO A 94 -22.69 -4.64 5.38
CA PRO A 94 -21.84 -3.72 6.12
C PRO A 94 -20.74 -4.49 6.88
N PRO A 95 -19.47 -4.03 6.79
CA PRO A 95 -18.37 -4.68 7.48
C PRO A 95 -18.61 -4.65 9.00
N LYS A 96 -18.15 -5.69 9.69
CA LYS A 96 -18.08 -5.70 11.16
C LYS A 96 -16.74 -5.11 11.55
N ILE A 97 -16.76 -3.92 12.12
CA ILE A 97 -15.59 -3.14 12.53
C ILE A 97 -15.60 -2.99 14.04
#